data_AF-A0A973XDD2-F1
#
_entry.id   AF-A0A973XDD2-F1
#
_cell.length_a   1.000
_cell.length_b   1.000
_cell.length_c   1.000
_cell.angle_alpha   90.00
_cell.angle_beta   90.00
_cell.angle_gamma   90.00
#
_symmetry.space_group_name_H-M   'P 1'
#
loop_
_entity.id
_entity.type
_entity.pdbx_description
1 polymer ?
#
loop_
_entity_poly.entity_id
_entity_poly.type
_entity_poly.pdbx_seq_one_letter_code
_entity_poly.pdbx_strand_id
1 'polypeptide(L)'
;MSAIDRLSTVTTLSASDLVALFSASAGTDVGATIATLATYLQTLLTTGAGFITQYAAPSATGFSVTIAPVENGGSVYLNLTPVAGYAAGTLILPALDSCQDGQEVLVSTTN
;
A
#
# COMPACT_ATOMS: atom_id res chain seq x y z
N MET A 1 39.58 -2.61 -14.75
CA MET A 1 39.17 -1.33 -14.12
C MET A 1 37.81 -1.00 -14.69
N SER A 2 36.76 -1.01 -13.87
CA SER A 2 35.40 -0.97 -14.41
C SER A 2 35.07 0.44 -14.90
N ALA A 3 34.31 0.57 -15.98
CA ALA A 3 33.95 1.86 -16.56
C ALA A 3 33.16 2.76 -15.59
N ILE A 4 32.63 2.20 -14.49
CA ILE A 4 31.82 2.91 -13.50
C ILE A 4 32.60 3.99 -12.73
N ASP A 5 33.90 3.78 -12.48
CA ASP A 5 34.75 4.68 -11.69
C ASP A 5 35.15 5.96 -12.45
N ARG A 6 34.72 6.08 -13.72
CA ARG A 6 35.02 7.24 -14.59
C ARG A 6 33.78 8.09 -14.90
N LEU A 7 32.61 7.77 -14.35
CA LEU A 7 31.41 8.59 -14.54
C LEU A 7 31.43 9.76 -13.55
N SER A 8 31.32 10.97 -14.09
CA SER A 8 31.08 12.18 -13.29
C SER A 8 29.76 12.05 -12.55
N THR A 9 29.79 12.23 -11.23
CA THR A 9 28.59 12.19 -10.40
C THR A 9 27.72 13.42 -10.68
N VAL A 10 26.46 13.20 -11.02
CA VAL A 10 25.46 14.26 -11.15
C VAL A 10 24.82 14.49 -9.78
N THR A 11 24.66 15.75 -9.37
CA THR A 11 24.10 16.12 -8.05
C THR A 11 22.58 16.31 -8.06
N THR A 12 21.97 16.39 -9.25
CA THR A 12 20.53 16.50 -9.45
C THR A 12 20.07 15.44 -10.45
N LEU A 13 19.17 14.56 -10.03
CA LEU A 13 18.59 13.54 -10.90
C LEU A 13 17.38 14.11 -11.64
N SER A 14 17.30 13.82 -12.94
CA SER A 14 16.13 14.05 -13.78
C SER A 14 15.40 12.75 -14.06
N ALA A 15 14.09 12.83 -14.27
CA ALA A 15 13.25 11.68 -14.65
C ALA A 15 13.75 11.00 -15.94
N SER A 16 14.42 11.74 -16.81
CA SER A 16 14.97 11.26 -18.09
C SER A 16 16.38 10.68 -17.98
N ASP A 17 17.05 10.76 -16.82
CA ASP A 17 18.39 10.22 -16.66
C ASP A 17 18.36 8.70 -16.77
N LEU A 18 19.44 8.12 -17.31
CA LEU A 18 19.56 6.69 -17.53
C LEU A 18 20.38 6.04 -16.43
N VAL A 19 19.84 4.97 -15.86
CA VAL A 19 20.56 4.04 -15.01
C VAL A 19 20.88 2.80 -15.85
N ALA A 20 22.14 2.39 -15.86
CA ALA A 20 22.54 1.15 -16.52
C ALA A 20 22.19 -0.04 -15.63
N LEU A 21 21.57 -1.06 -16.21
CA LEU A 21 21.23 -2.29 -15.54
C LEU A 21 21.33 -3.47 -16.51
N PHE A 22 21.67 -4.63 -15.98
CA PHE A 22 21.56 -5.86 -16.74
C PHE A 22 20.10 -6.31 -16.77
N SER A 23 19.50 -6.39 -17.96
CA SER A 23 18.15 -6.92 -18.11
C SER A 23 18.20 -8.41 -18.43
N ALA A 24 17.78 -9.24 -17.48
CA ALA A 24 17.70 -10.69 -17.68
C ALA A 24 16.73 -11.08 -18.80
N SER A 25 15.68 -10.28 -19.04
CA SER A 25 14.71 -10.53 -20.12
C SER A 25 15.27 -10.19 -21.50
N ALA A 26 16.14 -9.17 -21.59
CA ALA A 26 16.82 -8.80 -22.83
C ALA A 26 18.16 -9.54 -23.02
N GLY A 27 18.68 -10.18 -21.98
CA GLY A 27 19.97 -10.88 -21.97
C GLY A 27 21.18 -9.95 -22.17
N THR A 28 21.01 -8.64 -22.00
CA THR A 28 22.04 -7.63 -22.27
C THR A 28 21.93 -6.46 -21.29
N ASP A 29 23.01 -5.70 -21.18
CA ASP A 29 23.02 -4.41 -20.49
C ASP A 29 22.15 -3.40 -21.25
N VAL A 30 21.21 -2.79 -20.53
CA VAL A 30 20.27 -1.79 -21.05
C VAL A 30 20.22 -0.60 -20.10
N GLY A 31 19.89 0.57 -20.64
CA GLY A 31 19.57 1.75 -19.85
C GLY A 31 18.08 1.81 -19.54
N ALA A 32 17.70 2.01 -18.29
CA ALA A 32 16.34 2.38 -17.91
C ALA A 32 16.32 3.82 -17.40
N THR A 33 15.23 4.54 -17.65
CA THR A 33 15.10 5.90 -17.10
C THR A 33 14.85 5.86 -15.60
N ILE A 34 15.29 6.89 -14.88
CA ILE A 34 14.98 7.06 -13.45
C ILE A 34 13.47 7.06 -13.22
N ALA A 35 12.67 7.61 -14.15
CA ALA A 35 11.21 7.51 -14.10
C ALA A 35 10.71 6.06 -14.07
N THR A 36 11.25 5.20 -14.94
CA THR A 36 10.87 3.79 -15.02
C THR A 36 11.26 3.03 -13.74
N LEU A 37 12.47 3.30 -13.23
CA LEU A 37 12.93 2.74 -11.96
C LEU A 37 12.07 3.20 -10.78
N ALA A 38 11.73 4.49 -10.72
CA ALA A 38 10.88 5.04 -9.67
C ALA A 38 9.48 4.42 -9.70
N THR A 39 8.87 4.23 -10.88
CA THR A 39 7.60 3.52 -11.01
C THR A 39 7.70 2.07 -10.52
N TYR A 40 8.77 1.36 -10.89
CA TYR A 40 8.98 -0.01 -10.42
C TYR A 40 9.15 -0.09 -8.91
N LEU A 41 9.96 0.79 -8.32
CA LEU A 41 10.12 0.89 -6.87
C LEU A 41 8.81 1.28 -6.19
N GLN A 42 8.04 2.21 -6.77
CA GLN A 42 6.71 2.56 -6.28
C GLN A 42 5.84 1.31 -6.23
N THR A 43 5.76 0.51 -7.31
CA THR A 43 4.99 -0.74 -7.33
C THR A 43 5.45 -1.73 -6.25
N LEU A 44 6.75 -1.87 -6.05
CA LEU A 44 7.31 -2.74 -5.00
C LEU A 44 7.03 -2.22 -3.58
N LEU A 45 6.97 -0.91 -3.39
CA LEU A 45 6.77 -0.25 -2.09
C LEU A 45 5.30 0.01 -1.77
N THR A 46 4.42 0.07 -2.77
CA THR A 46 2.96 0.21 -2.63
C THR A 46 2.27 -1.13 -2.37
N THR A 47 3.00 -2.17 -1.96
CA THR A 47 2.38 -3.34 -1.31
C THR A 47 1.64 -2.96 -0.02
N GLY A 48 1.91 -1.77 0.54
CA GLY A 48 0.95 -1.04 1.37
C GLY A 48 -0.08 -0.32 0.48
N ALA A 49 -0.94 -1.09 -0.19
CA ALA A 49 -2.02 -0.52 -0.97
C ALA A 49 -2.88 0.38 -0.07
N GLY A 50 -3.24 1.57 -0.56
CA GLY A 50 -4.05 2.54 0.18
C GLY A 50 -5.32 1.91 0.78
N PHE A 51 -5.90 2.59 1.75
CA PHE A 51 -7.04 2.04 2.48
C PHE A 51 -8.19 1.62 1.56
N ILE A 52 -8.60 0.36 1.68
CA ILE A 52 -9.83 -0.16 1.08
C ILE A 52 -10.99 0.30 1.95
N THR A 53 -11.92 1.06 1.37
CA THR A 53 -13.06 1.58 2.14
C THR A 53 -14.11 0.50 2.37
N GLN A 54 -14.45 0.25 3.62
CA GLN A 54 -15.55 -0.61 4.06
C GLN A 54 -16.61 0.25 4.75
N TYR A 55 -17.88 0.00 4.48
CA TYR A 55 -18.98 0.71 5.11
C TYR A 55 -19.75 -0.22 6.04
N ALA A 56 -20.13 0.27 7.22
CA ALA A 56 -21.00 -0.43 8.13
C ALA A 56 -22.00 0.55 8.76
N ALA A 57 -23.29 0.19 8.75
CA ALA A 57 -24.36 0.96 9.35
C ALA A 57 -25.09 0.14 10.43
N PRO A 58 -24.53 0.05 11.65
CA PRO A 58 -25.18 -0.67 12.74
C PRO A 58 -26.53 -0.08 13.11
N SER A 59 -27.51 -0.95 13.40
CA SER A 59 -28.89 -0.57 13.74
C SER A 59 -29.35 -1.05 15.13
N ALA A 60 -28.47 -1.69 15.92
CA ALA A 60 -28.79 -2.20 17.25
C ALA A 60 -27.59 -2.18 18.21
N THR A 61 -27.85 -2.11 19.52
CA THR A 61 -26.85 -2.30 20.58
C THR A 61 -26.30 -3.72 20.55
N GLY A 62 -24.99 -3.88 20.70
CA GLY A 62 -24.30 -5.17 20.58
C GLY A 62 -23.98 -5.56 19.14
N PHE A 63 -23.90 -4.59 18.22
CA PHE A 63 -23.54 -4.86 16.83
C PHE A 63 -22.15 -5.48 16.71
N SER A 64 -21.95 -6.28 15.67
CA SER A 64 -20.65 -6.85 15.31
C SER A 64 -20.33 -6.52 13.86
N VAL A 65 -19.21 -5.85 13.63
CA VAL A 65 -18.70 -5.52 12.28
C VAL A 65 -17.37 -6.20 12.10
N THR A 66 -17.26 -7.06 11.09
CA THR A 66 -15.99 -7.71 10.73
C THR A 66 -15.25 -6.88 9.71
N ILE A 67 -13.99 -6.55 10.01
CA ILE A 67 -13.08 -5.86 9.11
C ILE A 67 -12.48 -6.91 8.18
N ALA A 68 -12.91 -6.90 6.92
CA ALA A 68 -12.54 -7.89 5.92
C ALA A 68 -11.80 -7.20 4.76
N PRO A 69 -10.47 -7.11 4.81
CA PRO A 69 -9.70 -6.60 3.68
C PRO A 69 -9.91 -7.48 2.45
N VAL A 70 -10.04 -6.85 1.27
CA VAL A 70 -10.29 -7.56 0.00
C VAL A 70 -9.07 -8.37 -0.44
N GLU A 71 -7.88 -7.96 0.00
CA GLU A 71 -6.59 -8.59 -0.27
C GLU A 71 -5.85 -8.85 1.04
N ASN A 72 -5.05 -9.92 1.08
CA ASN A 72 -4.22 -10.23 2.25
C ASN A 72 -3.23 -9.07 2.52
N GLY A 73 -3.18 -8.58 3.77
CA GLY A 73 -2.35 -7.42 4.14
C GLY A 73 -2.89 -6.06 3.70
N GLY A 74 -4.09 -5.98 3.13
CA GLY A 74 -4.70 -4.71 2.74
C GLY A 74 -5.10 -3.86 3.94
N SER A 75 -4.78 -2.56 3.91
CA SER A 75 -5.26 -1.61 4.92
C SER A 75 -6.75 -1.30 4.70
N VAL A 76 -7.53 -1.13 5.77
CA VAL A 76 -8.99 -0.91 5.68
C VAL A 76 -9.40 0.41 6.30
N TYR A 77 -10.17 1.21 5.55
CA TYR A 77 -10.86 2.38 6.06
C TYR A 77 -12.31 2.03 6.34
N LEU A 78 -12.64 1.78 7.61
CA LEU A 78 -14.01 1.49 8.03
C LEU A 78 -14.75 2.79 8.30
N ASN A 79 -15.72 3.12 7.45
CA ASN A 79 -16.68 4.18 7.70
C ASN A 79 -17.92 3.60 8.40
N LEU A 80 -18.04 3.92 9.69
CA LEU A 80 -19.12 3.48 10.56
C LEU A 80 -20.18 4.59 10.66
N THR A 81 -21.43 4.25 10.34
CA THR A 81 -22.56 5.18 10.44
C THR A 81 -23.68 4.57 11.30
N PRO A 82 -23.57 4.63 12.63
CA PRO A 82 -24.61 4.13 13.53
C PRO A 82 -25.91 4.92 13.35
N VAL A 83 -27.04 4.21 13.22
CA VAL A 83 -28.36 4.84 13.00
C VAL A 83 -28.87 5.58 14.26
N ALA A 84 -28.33 5.27 15.43
CA ALA A 84 -28.60 5.95 16.70
C ALA A 84 -27.41 5.82 17.66
N GLY A 85 -27.51 6.44 18.84
CA GLY A 85 -26.58 6.20 19.94
C GLY A 85 -26.76 4.79 20.51
N TYR A 86 -25.83 3.88 20.20
CA TYR A 86 -25.81 2.52 20.74
C TYR A 86 -24.80 2.39 21.89
N ALA A 87 -25.17 1.63 22.92
CA ALA A 87 -24.38 1.53 24.16
C ALA A 87 -23.14 0.61 24.05
N ALA A 88 -23.11 -0.29 23.06
CA ALA A 88 -22.03 -1.24 22.85
C ALA A 88 -21.99 -1.71 21.39
N GLY A 89 -20.79 -2.03 20.92
CA GLY A 89 -20.53 -2.66 19.63
C GLY A 89 -19.16 -3.34 19.64
N THR A 90 -18.94 -4.24 18.69
CA THR A 90 -17.72 -5.04 18.54
C THR A 90 -17.18 -4.91 17.12
N LEU A 91 -15.91 -4.57 17.00
CA LEU A 91 -15.17 -4.65 15.74
C LEU A 91 -14.32 -5.90 15.77
N ILE A 92 -14.55 -6.81 14.83
CA ILE A 92 -13.74 -8.00 14.65
C ILE A 92 -12.62 -7.65 13.68
N LEU A 93 -11.38 -7.73 14.13
CA LEU A 93 -10.19 -7.47 13.32
C LEU A 93 -10.00 -8.55 12.24
N PRO A 94 -9.20 -8.27 11.18
CA PRO A 94 -8.90 -9.25 10.14
C PRO A 94 -8.36 -10.56 10.73
N ALA A 95 -8.64 -11.67 10.05
CA ALA A 95 -8.18 -12.98 10.48
C ALA A 95 -6.64 -13.06 10.39
N LEU A 96 -6.00 -13.79 11.32
CA LEU A 96 -4.54 -13.85 11.47
C LEU A 96 -3.80 -14.27 10.19
N ASP A 97 -4.42 -15.12 9.38
CA ASP A 97 -3.91 -15.58 8.07
C ASP A 97 -3.92 -14.48 6.99
N SER A 98 -4.73 -13.44 7.19
CA SER A 98 -4.85 -12.25 6.33
C SER A 98 -4.09 -11.02 6.85
N CYS A 99 -3.42 -11.14 8.00
CA CYS A 99 -2.67 -10.06 8.63
C CYS A 99 -1.23 -10.05 8.11
N GLN A 100 -0.74 -8.88 7.70
CA GLN A 100 0.65 -8.64 7.34
C GLN A 100 1.23 -7.51 8.19
N ASP A 101 2.54 -7.52 8.38
CA ASP A 101 3.23 -6.42 9.07
C ASP A 101 3.05 -5.09 8.31
N GLY A 102 2.77 -4.02 9.05
CA GLY A 102 2.47 -2.69 8.48
C GLY A 102 1.03 -2.48 8.01
N GLN A 103 0.11 -3.43 8.24
CA GLN A 103 -1.31 -3.25 7.96
C GLN A 103 -1.96 -2.23 8.90
N GLU A 104 -2.76 -1.32 8.34
CA GLU A 104 -3.47 -0.29 9.10
C GLU A 104 -5.00 -0.47 9.02
N VAL A 105 -5.67 -0.23 10.14
CA VAL A 105 -7.13 -0.13 10.21
C VAL A 105 -7.49 1.26 10.71
N LEU A 106 -8.13 2.05 9.84
CA LEU A 106 -8.63 3.38 10.19
C LEU A 106 -10.15 3.32 10.32
N VAL A 107 -10.65 3.57 11.52
CA VAL A 107 -12.10 3.61 11.80
C VAL A 107 -12.53 5.06 11.92
N SER A 108 -13.42 5.48 11.03
CA SER A 108 -14.08 6.77 11.09
C SER A 108 -15.55 6.55 11.42
N THR A 109 -16.07 7.26 12.42
CA THR A 109 -17.49 7.23 12.73
C THR A 109 -18.10 8.57 12.34
N THR A 110 -19.09 8.55 11.46
CA THR A 110 -19.88 9.75 11.11
C THR A 110 -21.28 9.57 11.65
N ASN A 111 -21.77 10.56 12.40
CA ASN A 111 -23.18 10.68 12.77
C ASN A 111 -23.78 11.87 12.03
#